data_AF-A0A961CAW5-F1
#
_entry.id   AF-A0A961CAW5-F1
#
_cell.length_a   1.000
_cell.length_b   1.000
_cell.length_c   1.000
_cell.angle_alpha   90.00
_cell.angle_beta   90.00
_cell.angle_gamma   90.00
#
_symmetry.space_group_name_H-M   'P 1'
#
loop_
_entity.id
_entity.type
_entity.pdbx_description
1 polymer ?
#
loop_
_entity_poly.entity_id
_entity_poly.type
_entity_poly.pdbx_seq_one_letter_code
_entity_poly.pdbx_strand_id
1 'polypeptide(L)' 'RLDGVSYVDLPAAVCPGGAYVADLGGIEGARPDGLHFSADAALWVADRLGPQVLAARPADGGTADAPTP' A
#
# COMPACT_ATOMS: atom_id res chain seq x y z
N ARG A 1 2.17 -17.69 -2.64
CA ARG A 1 2.55 -17.05 -1.37
C ARG A 1 4.03 -17.30 -1.18
N LEU A 2 4.84 -16.26 -1.00
CA LEU A 2 6.27 -16.38 -0.72
C LEU A 2 6.48 -16.34 0.80
N ASP A 3 7.47 -17.07 1.29
CA ASP A 3 7.80 -17.07 2.72
C ASP A 3 8.31 -15.69 3.14
N GLY A 4 7.88 -15.23 4.33
CA GLY A 4 8.20 -13.89 4.82
C GLY A 4 7.52 -12.73 4.07
N VAL A 5 6.64 -13.00 3.11
CA VAL A 5 5.93 -11.97 2.33
C VAL A 5 4.45 -11.97 2.66
N SER A 6 3.93 -10.80 3.01
CA SER A 6 2.50 -10.55 3.17
C SER A 6 1.94 -9.85 1.92
N TYR A 7 0.77 -10.31 1.47
CA TYR A 7 0.05 -9.70 0.36
C TYR A 7 -1.14 -8.91 0.89
N VAL A 8 -1.29 -7.68 0.41
CA VAL A 8 -2.44 -6.81 0.68
C VAL A 8 -3.19 -6.59 -0.63
N ASP A 9 -4.49 -6.88 -0.63
CA ASP A 9 -5.35 -6.62 -1.79
C ASP A 9 -5.71 -5.13 -1.88
N LEU A 10 -4.73 -4.35 -2.30
CA LEU A 10 -4.94 -2.95 -2.66
C LEU A 10 -5.80 -2.78 -3.93
N PRO A 11 -5.68 -3.63 -4.98
CA PRO A 11 -6.52 -3.51 -6.18
C PRO A 11 -8.02 -3.43 -5.87
N ALA A 12 -8.55 -4.25 -4.97
CA ALA A 12 -9.97 -4.17 -4.59
C ALA A 12 -10.38 -2.80 -4.03
N ALA A 13 -9.46 -2.06 -3.42
CA ALA A 13 -9.70 -0.73 -2.88
C ALA A 13 -9.57 0.40 -3.93
N VAL A 14 -8.65 0.27 -4.90
CA VAL A 14 -8.30 1.34 -5.85
C VAL A 14 -8.81 1.13 -7.28
N CYS A 15 -9.24 -0.09 -7.60
CA CYS A 15 -9.83 -0.52 -8.86
C CYS A 15 -10.90 -1.61 -8.58
N PRO A 16 -12.07 -1.27 -8.04
CA PRO A 16 -13.09 -2.26 -7.67
C PRO A 16 -13.50 -3.12 -8.87
N GLY A 17 -13.43 -4.45 -8.71
CA GLY A 17 -13.70 -5.39 -9.81
C GLY A 17 -12.69 -5.31 -10.97
N GLY A 18 -11.53 -4.71 -10.76
CA GLY A 18 -10.52 -4.47 -11.80
C GLY A 18 -10.83 -3.27 -12.70
N ALA A 19 -11.93 -2.54 -12.46
CA ALA A 19 -12.29 -1.38 -13.26
C ALA A 19 -11.51 -0.13 -12.81
N TYR A 20 -11.07 0.66 -13.79
CA TYR A 20 -10.52 1.99 -13.55
C TYR A 20 -11.58 2.89 -12.90
N VAL A 21 -11.16 3.67 -11.91
CA VAL A 21 -11.97 4.75 -11.31
C VAL A 21 -11.12 6.01 -11.25
N ALA A 22 -11.71 7.12 -11.70
CA ALA A 22 -11.09 8.44 -11.67
C ALA A 22 -11.12 9.05 -10.25
N ASP A 23 -12.13 8.67 -9.46
CA ASP A 23 -12.38 9.17 -8.12
C ASP A 23 -12.21 8.04 -7.11
N LEU A 24 -11.57 8.34 -5.98
CA LEU A 24 -11.25 7.35 -4.95
C LEU A 24 -11.57 7.87 -3.57
N GLY A 25 -12.37 7.13 -2.81
CA GLY A 25 -12.66 7.50 -1.43
C GLY A 25 -13.34 8.86 -1.25
N GLY A 26 -14.08 9.33 -2.26
CA GLY A 26 -14.68 10.66 -2.28
C GLY A 26 -13.76 11.78 -2.80
N ILE A 27 -12.54 11.45 -3.25
CA ILE A 27 -11.59 12.39 -3.83
C ILE A 27 -11.82 12.44 -5.34
N GLU A 28 -12.31 13.58 -5.83
CA GLU A 28 -12.46 13.86 -7.26
C GLU A 28 -11.08 13.99 -7.93
N GLY A 29 -10.93 13.45 -9.13
CA GLY A 29 -9.68 13.56 -9.87
C GLY A 29 -8.51 12.90 -9.13
N ALA A 30 -8.78 11.80 -8.43
CA ALA A 30 -7.80 11.02 -7.69
C ALA A 30 -6.66 10.52 -8.58
N ARG A 31 -6.85 10.48 -9.91
CA ARG A 31 -5.82 10.18 -10.91
C ARG A 31 -5.74 11.28 -11.98
N PRO A 32 -5.02 12.40 -11.74
CA PRO A 32 -5.05 13.57 -12.62
C PRO A 32 -4.57 13.30 -14.06
N ASP A 33 -3.70 12.31 -14.24
CA ASP A 33 -3.18 11.88 -15.54
C ASP A 33 -3.73 10.51 -15.98
N GLY A 34 -4.74 9.99 -15.27
CA GLY A 34 -5.33 8.68 -15.50
C GLY A 34 -4.53 7.50 -14.95
N LEU A 35 -3.40 7.73 -14.27
CA LEU A 35 -2.57 6.65 -13.71
C LEU A 35 -2.15 6.93 -12.26
N HIS A 36 -1.43 8.02 -12.03
CA HIS A 36 -0.81 8.36 -10.75
C HIS A 36 -1.83 8.93 -9.78
N PHE A 37 -1.72 8.57 -8.51
CA PHE A 37 -2.55 9.19 -7.48
C PHE A 37 -2.22 10.68 -7.33
N SER A 38 -3.25 11.51 -7.16
CA SER A 38 -3.09 12.85 -6.59
C SER A 38 -2.51 12.74 -5.17
N ALA A 39 -1.99 13.86 -4.63
CA ALA A 39 -1.45 13.87 -3.27
C ALA A 39 -2.50 13.41 -2.23
N ASP A 40 -3.74 13.88 -2.35
CA ASP A 40 -4.83 13.51 -1.44
C ASP A 40 -5.20 12.03 -1.58
N ALA A 41 -5.26 11.51 -2.81
CA ALA A 41 -5.55 10.10 -3.04
C ALA A 41 -4.42 9.20 -2.52
N ALA A 42 -3.16 9.64 -2.63
CA ALA A 42 -2.02 8.92 -2.07
C ALA A 42 -2.07 8.86 -0.54
N LEU A 43 -2.45 9.95 0.13
CA LEU A 43 -2.66 9.97 1.59
C LEU A 43 -3.79 9.02 2.01
N TRP A 44 -4.90 9.04 1.29
CA TRP A 44 -6.01 8.11 1.53
C TRP A 44 -5.61 6.64 1.35
N VAL A 45 -4.76 6.32 0.37
CA VAL A 45 -4.19 4.97 0.21
C VAL A 45 -3.27 4.64 1.38
N ALA A 46 -2.44 5.59 1.81
CA ALA A 46 -1.53 5.42 2.95
C ALA A 46 -2.28 5.09 4.25
N ASP A 47 -3.39 5.77 4.53
CA ASP A 47 -4.22 5.50 5.72
C ASP A 47 -4.75 4.05 5.75
N ARG A 48 -4.95 3.44 4.58
CA ARG A 48 -5.42 2.04 4.45
C ARG A 48 -4.29 1.03 4.59
N LEU A 49 -3.11 1.35 4.07
CA LEU A 49 -1.95 0.45 4.07
C LEU A 49 -1.15 0.53 5.37
N GLY A 50 -1.09 1.70 6.01
CA GLY A 50 -0.27 1.99 7.18
C GLY A 50 -0.42 0.96 8.30
N PRO A 51 -1.65 0.64 8.77
CA PRO A 51 -1.84 -0.38 9.81
C PRO A 51 -1.32 -1.76 9.43
N GLN A 52 -1.41 -2.13 8.15
CA GLN A 52 -0.97 -3.43 7.65
C GLN A 52 0.56 -3.50 7.57
N VAL A 53 1.20 -2.40 7.16
CA VAL A 53 2.67 -2.27 7.17
C VAL A 53 3.20 -2.35 8.60
N LEU A 54 2.58 -1.65 9.54
CA LEU A 54 2.96 -1.69 10.96
C LEU A 54 2.74 -3.07 11.59
N ALA A 55 1.67 -3.78 11.22
CA ALA A 55 1.41 -5.14 11.66
C ALA A 55 2.36 -6.16 11.03
N ALA A 56 2.82 -5.90 9.81
CA ALA A 56 3.80 -6.73 9.10
C ALA A 56 5.24 -6.51 9.57
N ARG A 57 5.47 -5.65 10.58
CA ARG A 57 6.79 -5.51 11.19
C ARG A 57 7.32 -6.90 11.56
N PRO A 58 8.56 -7.24 11.20
CA PRO A 58 9.21 -8.41 11.76
C PRO A 58 9.10 -8.32 13.28
N ALA A 59 8.76 -9.42 13.96
CA ALA A 59 8.99 -9.48 15.39
C ALA A 59 10.47 -9.14 15.62
N ASP A 60 10.77 -8.15 16.46
CA ASP A 60 12.14 -7.78 16.80
C ASP A 60 12.89 -9.06 17.25
N GLY A 61 13.71 -9.65 16.37
CA GLY A 61 14.23 -11.00 16.64
C GLY A 61 14.90 -11.76 15.50
N GLY A 62 15.48 -11.09 14.50
CA GLY A 62 16.40 -11.72 13.56
C GLY A 62 17.73 -10.97 13.60
N THR A 63 18.74 -11.54 14.25
CA THR A 63 20.10 -11.01 14.38
C THR A 63 20.59 -10.45 13.05
N ALA A 64 20.84 -9.14 13.01
CA ALA A 64 21.77 -8.61 12.03
C ALA A 64 23.10 -9.33 12.28
N ASP A 65 23.50 -10.20 11.34
CA ASP A 65 24.91 -10.50 11.18
C ASP A 65 25.58 -9.14 10.91
N ALA A 66 26.24 -8.62 11.94
CA ALA A 66 27.11 -7.48 11.79
C ALA A 66 28.19 -7.88 10.77
N PRO A 67 28.48 -7.05 9.76
CA PRO A 67 29.63 -7.30 8.92
C PRO A 67 30.89 -7.26 9.80
N THR A 68 31.59 -8.40 9.88
CA THR A 68 32.91 -8.53 10.50
C THR A 68 33.88 -7.53 9.84
N PRO A 69 34.77 -6.85 10.60
CA PRO A 69 35.69 -5.84 10.07
C PRO A 69 36.67 -6.36 9.02
#